data_AF-A0A3D2KJ50-F1
#
_entry.id   AF-A0A3D2KJ50-F1
#
_cell.length_a   1.000
_cell.length_b   1.000
_cell.length_c   1.000
_cell.angle_alpha   90.00
_cell.angle_beta   90.00
_cell.angle_gamma   90.00
#
_symmetry.space_group_name_H-M   'P 1'
#
loop_
_entity.id
_entity.type
_entity.pdbx_description
1 polymer ?
#
loop_
_entity_poly.entity_id
_entity_poly.type
_entity_poly.pdbx_seq_one_letter_code
_entity_poly.pdbx_strand_id
1 'polypeptide(L)' 'LSKGVKMEGGAREAALDLFLVVEYGVRIPEVAQRVQESVKQAVESMTGLQVVEVNIHIQGVAFRQEGREEGPRVR' A
#
# COMPACT_ATOMS: atom_id res chain seq x y z
N LEU A 1 -22.23 12.04 40.37
CA LEU A 1 -22.14 13.10 39.33
C LEU A 1 -21.32 12.54 38.17
N SER A 2 -21.97 11.78 37.28
CA SER A 2 -21.34 11.12 36.13
C SER A 2 -21.29 12.13 34.97
N LYS A 3 -20.11 12.66 34.64
CA LYS A 3 -19.96 13.46 33.43
C LYS A 3 -19.85 12.51 32.24
N GLY A 4 -20.94 12.36 31.50
CA GLY A 4 -20.95 11.72 30.20
C GLY A 4 -20.19 12.58 29.21
N VAL A 5 -19.12 12.03 28.65
CA VAL A 5 -18.43 12.63 27.51
C VAL A 5 -19.23 12.26 26.27
N LYS A 6 -19.92 13.23 25.67
CA LYS A 6 -20.50 13.09 24.33
C LYS A 6 -19.40 13.45 23.32
N MET A 7 -18.85 12.47 22.62
CA MET A 7 -17.98 12.72 21.47
C MET A 7 -18.84 12.80 20.21
N GLU A 8 -18.91 13.99 19.61
CA GLU A 8 -19.32 14.20 18.21
C GLU A 8 -18.05 14.59 17.45
N GLY A 9 -17.43 13.61 16.80
CA GLY A 9 -16.29 13.80 15.91
C GLY A 9 -16.36 12.75 14.83
N GLY A 10 -17.05 13.07 13.74
CA GLY A 10 -17.21 12.17 12.59
C GLY A 10 -15.86 11.82 11.97
N ALA A 11 -15.71 10.56 11.57
CA ALA A 11 -14.56 10.10 10.82
C ALA A 11 -14.28 11.07 9.66
N ARG A 12 -13.04 11.56 9.58
CA ARG A 12 -12.58 12.39 8.47
C ARG A 12 -12.22 11.41 7.35
N GLU A 13 -12.86 11.53 6.21
CA GLU A 13 -12.62 10.64 5.08
C GLU A 13 -11.16 10.74 4.60
N ALA A 14 -10.65 9.67 4.00
CA ALA A 14 -9.30 9.62 3.44
C ALA A 14 -9.31 9.02 2.02
N ALA A 15 -8.63 9.69 1.10
CA ALA A 15 -8.31 9.19 -0.23
C ALA A 15 -6.79 9.01 -0.33
N LEU A 16 -6.34 7.90 -0.91
CA LEU A 16 -4.93 7.50 -0.93
C LEU A 16 -4.45 7.28 -2.36
N ASP A 17 -3.29 7.85 -2.71
CA ASP A 17 -2.57 7.59 -3.95
C ASP A 17 -1.28 6.82 -3.64
N LEU A 18 -1.12 5.67 -4.27
CA LEU A 18 0.02 4.78 -4.10
C LEU A 18 0.77 4.63 -5.41
N PHE A 19 2.09 4.78 -5.36
CA PHE A 19 2.96 4.62 -6.52
C PHE A 19 3.80 3.37 -6.32
N LEU A 20 3.59 2.36 -7.17
CA LEU A 20 4.21 1.04 -7.02
C LEU A 20 5.09 0.71 -8.22
N VAL A 21 6.18 0.02 -7.96
CA VAL A 21 6.92 -0.74 -8.97
C VAL A 21 6.62 -2.21 -8.73
N VAL A 22 6.17 -2.91 -9.77
CA VAL A 22 5.78 -4.33 -9.69
C VAL A 22 6.87 -5.22 -10.24
N GLU A 23 7.02 -6.43 -9.73
CA GLU A 23 7.98 -7.37 -10.30
C GLU A 23 7.48 -7.95 -11.63
N TYR A 24 8.40 -8.23 -12.55
CA TYR A 24 8.08 -8.94 -13.78
C TYR A 24 7.51 -10.33 -13.47
N GLY A 25 6.50 -10.74 -14.22
CA GLY A 25 5.85 -12.05 -14.07
C GLY A 25 4.69 -12.08 -13.07
N VAL A 26 4.38 -10.97 -12.40
CA VAL A 26 3.19 -10.89 -11.52
C VAL A 26 1.95 -10.40 -12.26
N ARG A 27 0.78 -10.83 -11.79
CA ARG A 27 -0.50 -10.29 -12.26
C ARG A 27 -0.78 -8.97 -11.55
N ILE A 28 -0.54 -7.86 -12.24
CA ILE A 28 -0.73 -6.50 -11.70
C ILE A 28 -2.11 -6.31 -11.03
N PRO A 29 -3.24 -6.76 -11.61
CA PRO A 29 -4.55 -6.59 -10.96
C PRO A 29 -4.66 -7.31 -9.61
N GLU A 30 -4.04 -8.48 -9.46
CA GLU A 30 -4.07 -9.25 -8.21
C GLU A 30 -3.21 -8.57 -7.13
N VAL A 31 -2.03 -8.06 -7.52
CA VAL A 31 -1.18 -7.30 -6.61
C VAL A 31 -1.86 -6.01 -6.18
N ALA A 32 -2.47 -5.28 -7.12
CA ALA A 32 -3.18 -4.04 -6.84
C ALA A 32 -4.33 -4.26 -5.85
N GLN A 33 -5.19 -5.25 -6.08
CA GLN A 33 -6.30 -5.57 -5.16
C GLN A 33 -5.81 -5.86 -3.74
N ARG A 34 -4.78 -6.71 -3.61
CA ARG A 34 -4.19 -7.03 -2.29
C ARG A 34 -3.64 -5.79 -1.59
N VAL A 35 -2.95 -4.93 -2.33
CA VAL A 35 -2.41 -3.68 -1.77
C VAL A 35 -3.55 -2.73 -1.37
N GLN A 36 -4.59 -2.57 -2.19
CA GLN A 36 -5.74 -1.73 -1.87
C GLN A 36 -6.42 -2.18 -0.57
N GLU A 37 -6.71 -3.48 -0.43
CA GLU A 37 -7.33 -4.04 0.77
C GLU A 37 -6.46 -3.86 2.01
N SER A 38 -5.17 -4.19 1.90
CA SER A 38 -4.23 -4.10 3.02
C SER A 38 -4.04 -2.66 3.49
N VAL A 39 -3.86 -1.71 2.56
CA VAL A 39 -3.67 -0.29 2.90
C VAL A 39 -4.95 0.29 3.49
N LYS A 40 -6.11 -0.02 2.90
CA LYS A 40 -7.41 0.41 3.43
C LYS A 40 -7.56 -0.05 4.89
N GLN A 41 -7.46 -1.35 5.14
CA GLN A 41 -7.63 -1.89 6.49
C GLN A 41 -6.63 -1.31 7.49
N ALA A 42 -5.36 -1.16 7.10
CA ALA A 42 -4.34 -0.60 7.96
C ALA A 42 -4.66 0.86 8.34
N VAL A 43 -4.98 1.70 7.35
CA VAL A 43 -5.27 3.12 7.59
C VAL A 43 -6.53 3.30 8.43
N GLU A 44 -7.62 2.61 8.10
CA GLU A 44 -8.86 2.67 8.87
C GLU A 44 -8.65 2.21 10.33
N SER A 45 -7.90 1.11 10.53
CA SER A 45 -7.63 0.56 11.86
C SER A 45 -6.69 1.43 12.70
N MET A 46 -5.68 2.04 12.08
CA MET A 46 -4.68 2.85 12.78
C MET A 46 -5.20 4.25 13.13
N THR A 47 -6.01 4.84 12.26
CA THR A 47 -6.36 6.26 12.35
C THR A 47 -7.82 6.52 12.67
N GLY A 48 -8.70 5.52 12.51
CA GLY A 48 -10.15 5.69 12.63
C GLY A 48 -10.77 6.53 11.50
N LEU A 49 -10.00 6.84 10.46
CA LEU A 49 -10.50 7.50 9.24
C LEU A 49 -11.28 6.48 8.40
N GLN A 50 -12.23 6.96 7.61
CA GLN A 50 -12.93 6.13 6.63
C GLN A 50 -12.21 6.29 5.27
N VAL A 51 -11.68 5.20 4.72
CA VAL A 51 -10.99 5.26 3.43
C VAL A 51 -12.01 5.12 2.30
N VAL A 52 -12.22 6.22 1.59
CA VAL A 52 -13.18 6.30 0.48
C VAL A 52 -12.60 5.81 -0.83
N GLU A 53 -11.29 5.98 -1.03
CA GLU A 53 -10.63 5.65 -2.30
C GLU A 53 -9.16 5.28 -2.09
N VAL A 54 -8.68 4.29 -2.85
CA VAL A 54 -7.27 3.93 -2.93
C VAL A 54 -6.89 3.76 -4.41
N ASN A 55 -6.13 4.73 -4.92
CA ASN A 55 -5.62 4.77 -6.28
C ASN A 55 -4.22 4.19 -6.34
N ILE A 56 -3.99 3.29 -7.28
CA ILE A 56 -2.68 2.66 -7.50
C ILE A 56 -2.15 3.06 -8.88
N HIS A 57 -0.98 3.68 -8.87
CA HIS A 57 -0.22 4.10 -10.04
C HIS A 57 0.99 3.18 -10.20
N ILE A 58 1.04 2.44 -11.31
CA ILE A 58 2.19 1.57 -11.61
C ILE A 58 3.24 2.39 -12.35
N GLN A 59 4.35 2.69 -11.67
CA GLN A 59 5.44 3.51 -12.21
C GLN A 59 6.42 2.71 -13.06
N GLY A 60 6.43 1.38 -12.93
CA GLY A 60 7.33 0.54 -13.71
C GLY A 60 7.27 -0.93 -13.33
N VAL A 61 8.02 -1.73 -14.09
CA VAL A 61 8.19 -3.17 -13.85
C VAL A 61 9.67 -3.43 -13.53
N ALA A 62 9.93 -3.97 -12.34
CA ALA A 62 11.24 -4.41 -11.92
C ALA A 62 11.50 -5.83 -12.44
N PHE A 63 12.59 -6.01 -13.18
CA PHE A 63 13.07 -7.32 -13.57
C PHE A 63 14.03 -7.80 -12.49
N ARG A 64 13.74 -8.95 -11.89
CA ARG A 64 14.68 -9.58 -10.96
C ARG A 64 15.94 -9.89 -11.75
N GLN A 65 17.06 -9.26 -11.40
CA GLN A 65 18.35 -9.66 -11.95
C GLN A 65 18.64 -11.06 -11.38
N GLU A 66 18.38 -12.11 -12.18
CA GLU A 66 19.01 -13.40 -11.93
C GLU A 66 20.51 -13.16 -11.89
N GLY A 67 21.15 -13.70 -10.85
CA GLY A 67 22.40 -13.20 -10.30
C GLY A 67 23.44 -12.82 -11.35
N ARG A 68 23.96 -11.59 -11.26
CA ARG A 68 25.38 -11.42 -11.53
C ARG A 68 26.11 -12.17 -10.42
N GLU A 69 26.39 -13.45 -10.66
CA GLU A 69 27.59 -14.05 -10.11
C GLU A 69 28.73 -13.11 -10.51
N GLU A 70 29.25 -12.33 -9.56
CA GLU A 70 30.58 -11.77 -9.70
C GLU A 70 31.55 -12.95 -9.72
N GLY A 71 31.74 -13.51 -10.92
CA GLY A 71 32.81 -14.47 -11.16
C GLY A 71 34.13 -13.86 -10.70
N PRO A 72 35.05 -14.66 -10.13
CA PRO A 72 36.25 -14.14 -9.49
C PRO A 72 37.04 -13.33 -10.50
N ARG A 73 37.30 -12.07 -10.18
CA ARG A 73 38.19 -11.22 -10.97
C ARG A 73 39.60 -11.80 -10.85
N VAL A 74 40.01 -12.61 -11.82
CA VAL A 74 41.39 -13.07 -11.96
C VAL A 74 42.12 -12.10 -12.89
N ARG A 75 42.87 -11.16 -12.32
CA ARG A 75 44.29 -10.89 -12.60
C ARG A 75 44.77 -9.68 -11.83
#